data_AF-A0A1S3T8I6-F1
#
_entry.id   AF-A0A1S3T8I6-F1
#
_cell.length_a   1.000
_cell.length_b   1.000
_cell.length_c   1.000
_cell.angle_alpha   90.00
_cell.angle_beta   90.00
_cell.angle_gamma   90.00
#
_symmetry.space_group_name_H-M   'P 1'
#
loop_
_entity.id
_entity.type
_entity.pdbx_description
1 polymer ?
#
loop_
_entity_poly.entity_id
_entity_poly.type
_entity_poly.pdbx_seq_one_letter_code
_entity_poly.pdbx_strand_id
1 'polypeptide(L)'
;MAKSTASLLVFLFIFPLLLSSNNLGGHVKFVYGLEAQKSWCVAKPSSSDSTLENNIEYACSILGDCKMIQPGGSCFEPNNLLNHASVVMNQYYAFSGGNGWNCYFAGSGLIAVSDPSYDNCKYA
;
A
#
# COMPACT_ATOMS: atom_id res chain seq x y z
N MET A 1 -42.54 18.56 -51.19
CA MET A 1 -41.79 17.54 -50.42
C MET A 1 -41.48 18.12 -49.05
N ALA A 2 -42.27 17.73 -48.04
CA ALA A 2 -42.16 18.25 -46.68
C ALA A 2 -40.96 17.62 -45.96
N LYS A 3 -40.06 18.43 -45.39
CA LYS A 3 -38.95 17.95 -44.56
C LYS A 3 -39.41 17.91 -43.10
N SER A 4 -39.43 16.69 -42.57
CA SER A 4 -39.77 16.31 -41.21
C SER A 4 -39.01 17.13 -40.17
N THR A 5 -39.74 17.98 -39.43
CA THR A 5 -39.24 18.75 -38.28
C THR A 5 -39.41 18.00 -36.95
N ALA A 6 -39.68 16.69 -36.99
CA ALA A 6 -40.06 15.91 -35.82
C ALA A 6 -38.89 15.42 -34.93
N SER A 7 -37.64 15.77 -35.24
CA SER A 7 -36.48 15.11 -34.60
C SER A 7 -35.87 15.84 -33.40
N LEU A 8 -36.31 17.07 -33.08
CA LEU A 8 -35.71 17.87 -31.99
C LEU A 8 -36.52 17.86 -30.68
N LEU A 9 -37.82 17.52 -30.72
CA LEU A 9 -38.68 17.54 -29.54
C LEU A 9 -38.66 16.21 -28.75
N VAL A 10 -38.14 15.12 -29.33
CA VAL A 10 -38.05 13.81 -28.66
C VAL A 10 -36.90 13.76 -27.65
N PHE A 11 -35.84 14.55 -27.84
CA PHE A 11 -34.66 14.54 -26.96
C PHE A 11 -34.88 15.23 -25.60
N LEU A 12 -35.91 16.07 -25.45
CA LEU A 12 -36.18 16.78 -24.19
C LEU A 12 -36.99 15.97 -23.17
N PHE A 13 -37.62 14.86 -23.59
CA PHE A 13 -38.41 14.02 -22.68
C PHE A 13 -37.68 12.75 -22.20
N ILE A 14 -36.54 12.39 -22.79
CA ILE A 14 -35.76 11.19 -22.41
C ILE A 14 -34.69 11.52 -21.34
N PHE A 15 -34.38 12.80 -21.11
CA PHE A 15 -33.30 13.21 -20.22
C PHE A 15 -33.61 13.32 -18.71
N PRO A 16 -34.86 13.29 -18.18
CA PRO A 16 -35.07 13.37 -16.73
C PRO A 16 -35.16 12.01 -16.02
N LEU A 17 -34.94 10.87 -16.68
CA LEU A 17 -35.12 9.54 -16.06
C LEU A 17 -33.86 8.91 -15.42
N LEU A 18 -32.75 9.65 -15.30
CA LEU A 18 -31.51 9.16 -14.66
C LEU A 18 -31.09 9.90 -13.38
N LEU A 19 -31.99 10.68 -12.77
CA LEU A 19 -31.72 11.38 -11.50
C LEU A 19 -32.69 10.98 -10.37
N SER A 20 -33.01 9.69 -10.25
CA SER A 20 -33.47 9.13 -8.98
C SER A 20 -32.38 8.24 -8.39
N SER A 21 -31.28 8.88 -7.99
CA SER A 21 -30.39 8.28 -7.00
C SER A 21 -31.13 8.31 -5.67
N ASN A 22 -31.90 7.26 -5.39
CA ASN A 22 -32.30 6.97 -4.03
C ASN A 22 -31.01 6.81 -3.22
N ASN A 23 -30.73 7.80 -2.36
CA ASN A 23 -29.81 7.65 -1.26
C ASN A 23 -30.35 6.54 -0.36
N LEU A 24 -30.06 5.29 -0.70
CA LEU A 24 -29.92 4.27 0.31
C LEU A 24 -28.48 4.34 0.77
N GLY A 25 -28.22 5.31 1.66
CA GLY A 25 -27.12 5.27 2.62
C GLY A 25 -27.27 4.07 3.55
N GLY A 26 -27.30 2.88 2.96
CA GLY A 26 -27.03 1.65 3.66
C GLY A 26 -25.53 1.64 3.87
N HIS A 27 -25.11 2.01 5.07
CA HIS A 27 -23.81 1.62 5.58
C HIS A 27 -23.84 0.09 5.69
N VAL A 28 -23.65 -0.60 4.56
CA VAL A 28 -23.41 -2.05 4.51
C VAL A 28 -22.08 -2.25 5.23
N LYS A 29 -22.17 -2.42 6.55
CA LYS A 29 -21.12 -3.02 7.35
C LYS A 29 -21.03 -4.45 6.84
N PHE A 30 -20.26 -4.63 5.77
CA PHE A 30 -19.97 -5.94 5.19
C PHE A 30 -19.41 -6.81 6.29
N VAL A 31 -20.21 -7.78 6.73
CA VAL A 31 -19.77 -8.87 7.58
C VAL A 31 -18.99 -9.83 6.68
N TYR A 32 -17.81 -9.39 6.26
CA TYR A 32 -16.66 -10.28 6.20
C TYR A 32 -15.89 -9.93 7.46
N GLY A 33 -15.71 -10.86 8.39
CA GLY A 33 -14.72 -10.72 9.45
C GLY A 33 -13.33 -10.70 8.80
N LEU A 34 -12.97 -9.58 8.19
CA LEU A 34 -11.60 -9.25 7.83
C LEU A 34 -11.03 -8.62 9.09
N GLU A 35 -10.65 -9.46 10.05
CA GLU A 35 -9.43 -9.10 10.76
C GLU A 35 -8.40 -8.93 9.65
N ALA A 36 -8.00 -7.70 9.37
CA ALA A 36 -6.86 -7.47 8.49
C ALA A 36 -5.69 -8.16 9.20
N GLN A 37 -5.40 -9.40 8.78
CA GLN A 37 -4.32 -10.19 9.34
C GLN A 37 -3.08 -9.32 9.24
N LYS A 38 -2.51 -8.95 10.39
CA LYS A 38 -1.36 -8.06 10.41
C LYS A 38 -0.25 -8.70 9.58
N SER A 39 0.24 -7.96 8.59
CA SER A 39 1.30 -8.39 7.70
C SER A 39 2.42 -7.37 7.71
N TRP A 40 3.60 -7.85 7.34
CA TRP A 40 4.82 -7.06 7.31
C TRP A 40 5.50 -7.22 5.96
N CYS A 41 6.32 -6.24 5.59
CA CYS A 41 7.18 -6.35 4.42
C CYS A 41 8.63 -6.54 4.86
N VAL A 42 9.25 -7.64 4.44
CA VAL A 42 10.67 -7.94 4.74
C VAL A 42 11.46 -8.12 3.45
N ALA A 43 12.76 -7.91 3.51
CA ALA A 43 13.63 -8.11 2.37
C ALA A 43 13.80 -9.61 2.08
N LYS A 44 13.85 -9.97 0.81
CA LYS A 44 14.09 -11.34 0.36
C LYS A 44 15.56 -11.71 0.62
N PRO A 45 15.85 -12.84 1.30
CA PRO A 45 17.23 -13.25 1.60
C PRO A 45 18.11 -13.53 0.36
N SER A 46 17.50 -13.76 -0.80
CA SER A 46 18.22 -13.99 -2.07
C SER A 46 18.55 -12.71 -2.84
N SER A 47 18.21 -11.54 -2.30
CA SER A 47 18.51 -10.24 -2.93
C SER A 47 19.99 -9.91 -2.83
N SER A 48 20.55 -9.25 -3.83
CA SER A 48 21.94 -8.76 -3.78
C SER A 48 22.07 -7.53 -2.89
N ASP A 49 23.25 -7.30 -2.32
CA ASP A 49 23.53 -6.14 -1.47
C ASP A 49 23.17 -4.82 -2.16
N SER A 50 23.55 -4.65 -3.44
CA SER A 50 23.16 -3.47 -4.23
C SER A 50 21.64 -3.29 -4.33
N THR A 51 20.87 -4.38 -4.42
CA THR A 51 19.40 -4.30 -4.42
C THR A 51 18.88 -3.84 -3.06
N LEU A 52 19.44 -4.38 -1.98
CA LEU A 52 19.05 -4.03 -0.62
C LEU A 52 19.39 -2.56 -0.29
N GLU A 53 20.56 -2.06 -0.70
CA GLU A 53 20.95 -0.66 -0.58
C GLU A 53 19.98 0.26 -1.33
N ASN A 54 19.64 -0.07 -2.58
CA ASN A 54 18.66 0.68 -3.36
C ASN A 54 17.27 0.69 -2.70
N ASN A 55 16.85 -0.43 -2.09
CA ASN A 55 15.59 -0.48 -1.35
C ASN A 55 15.59 0.45 -0.14
N ILE A 56 16.69 0.47 0.62
CA ILE A 56 16.88 1.38 1.75
C ILE A 56 16.81 2.82 1.27
N GLU A 57 17.61 3.20 0.27
CA GLU A 57 17.66 4.56 -0.25
C GLU A 57 16.28 5.01 -0.75
N TYR A 58 15.61 4.18 -1.55
CA TYR A 58 14.26 4.46 -2.05
C TYR A 58 13.28 4.69 -0.91
N ALA A 59 13.17 3.74 0.02
CA ALA A 59 12.20 3.84 1.10
C ALA A 59 12.50 5.02 2.04
N CYS A 60 13.78 5.27 2.35
CA CYS A 60 14.20 6.43 3.15
C CYS A 60 13.90 7.77 2.46
N SER A 61 14.03 7.83 1.13
CA SER A 61 13.69 9.05 0.37
C SER A 61 12.21 9.42 0.48
N ILE A 62 11.33 8.41 0.61
CA ILE A 62 9.88 8.61 0.77
C ILE A 62 9.50 8.88 2.22
N LEU A 63 10.09 8.15 3.17
CA LEU A 63 9.82 8.29 4.61
C LEU A 63 10.40 9.58 5.20
N GLY A 64 11.48 10.11 4.61
CA GLY A 64 12.20 11.30 5.08
C GLY A 64 13.08 11.08 6.32
N ASP A 65 12.87 10.00 7.09
CA ASP A 65 13.70 9.63 8.23
C ASP A 65 13.92 8.11 8.32
N CYS A 66 15.19 7.69 8.43
CA CYS A 66 15.63 6.31 8.60
C CYS A 66 16.58 6.14 9.79
N LYS A 67 16.53 7.02 10.80
CA LYS A 67 17.41 6.96 11.99
C LYS A 67 17.39 5.64 12.73
N MET A 68 16.30 4.87 12.66
CA MET A 68 16.19 3.61 13.42
C MET A 68 17.20 2.55 12.99
N ILE A 69 17.66 2.59 11.73
CA ILE A 69 18.67 1.66 11.18
C ILE A 69 20.07 2.27 11.16
N GLN A 70 20.25 3.51 11.65
CA GLN A 70 21.55 4.15 11.76
C GLN A 70 22.22 3.76 13.08
N PRO A 71 23.56 3.90 13.21
CA PRO A 71 24.26 3.61 14.47
C PRO A 71 23.60 4.31 15.66
N GLY A 72 23.26 3.53 16.70
CA GLY A 72 22.53 4.01 17.88
C GLY A 72 21.00 4.02 17.75
N GLY A 73 20.45 3.65 16.59
CA GLY A 73 19.03 3.45 16.37
C GLY A 73 18.49 2.16 17.00
N SER A 74 17.17 2.10 17.22
CA SER A 74 16.50 0.96 17.86
C SER A 74 16.54 -0.36 17.07
N CYS A 75 16.83 -0.27 15.77
CA CYS A 75 16.86 -1.38 14.82
C CYS A 75 18.21 -1.47 14.08
N PHE A 76 19.28 -0.90 14.66
CA PHE A 76 20.61 -0.99 14.08
C PHE A 76 21.19 -2.41 14.20
N GLU A 77 21.01 -3.04 15.36
CA GLU A 77 21.44 -4.42 15.54
C GLU A 77 20.35 -5.39 15.05
N PRO A 78 20.70 -6.55 14.48
CA PRO A 78 22.05 -6.91 14.02
C PRO A 78 22.48 -6.03 12.85
N ASN A 79 23.72 -5.53 12.88
CA ASN A 79 24.29 -4.70 11.82
C ASN A 79 24.52 -5.50 10.51
N ASN A 80 23.44 -5.69 9.76
CA ASN A 80 23.40 -6.38 8.47
C ASN A 80 22.40 -5.64 7.56
N LEU A 81 22.82 -5.46 6.31
CA LEU A 81 22.06 -4.83 5.24
C LEU A 81 20.68 -5.46 5.01
N LEU A 82 20.55 -6.79 5.14
CA LEU A 82 19.25 -7.48 5.02
C LEU A 82 18.26 -7.05 6.11
N ASN A 83 18.74 -6.88 7.35
CA ASN A 83 17.90 -6.45 8.46
C ASN A 83 17.50 -5.00 8.30
N HIS A 84 18.47 -4.12 8.01
CA HIS A 84 18.22 -2.70 7.77
C HIS A 84 17.21 -2.49 6.63
N ALA A 85 17.38 -3.21 5.51
CA ALA A 85 16.44 -3.17 4.41
C ALA A 85 15.05 -3.65 4.83
N SER A 86 14.95 -4.79 5.53
CA SER A 86 13.67 -5.33 5.99
C SER A 86 12.91 -4.34 6.88
N VAL A 87 13.61 -3.67 7.80
CA VAL A 87 13.02 -2.68 8.72
C VAL A 87 12.43 -1.50 7.95
N VAL A 88 13.21 -0.89 7.06
CA VAL A 88 12.78 0.29 6.32
C VAL A 88 11.71 -0.06 5.28
N MET A 89 11.84 -1.21 4.60
CA MET A 89 10.82 -1.72 3.69
C MET A 89 9.48 -1.93 4.41
N ASN A 90 9.50 -2.43 5.66
CA ASN A 90 8.28 -2.53 6.47
C ASN A 90 7.67 -1.16 6.79
N GLN A 91 8.48 -0.19 7.18
CA GLN A 91 7.98 1.16 7.45
C GLN A 91 7.36 1.80 6.21
N TYR A 92 8.00 1.67 5.06
CA TYR A 92 7.45 2.14 3.79
C TYR A 92 6.13 1.43 3.45
N TYR A 93 6.08 0.11 3.66
CA TYR A 93 4.89 -0.70 3.43
C TYR A 93 3.71 -0.23 4.30
N ALA A 94 3.93 -0.01 5.59
CA ALA A 94 2.94 0.52 6.51
C ALA A 94 2.51 1.95 6.13
N PHE A 95 3.48 2.82 5.82
CA PHE A 95 3.24 4.20 5.38
C PHE A 95 2.41 4.26 4.09
N SER A 96 2.61 3.33 3.16
CA SER A 96 1.95 3.30 1.85
C SER A 96 0.59 2.57 1.87
N GLY A 97 0.09 2.20 3.05
CA GLY A 97 -1.23 1.58 3.22
C GLY A 97 -1.27 0.05 3.16
N GLY A 98 -0.13 -0.63 3.29
CA GLY A 98 -0.08 -2.08 3.55
C GLY A 98 -0.58 -2.99 2.41
N ASN A 99 -0.68 -2.49 1.18
CA ASN A 99 -1.08 -3.34 0.06
C ASN A 99 0.10 -4.17 -0.46
N GLY A 100 -0.17 -5.38 -0.95
CA GLY A 100 0.89 -6.30 -1.41
C GLY A 100 1.85 -5.70 -2.45
N TRP A 101 1.37 -4.82 -3.33
CA TRP A 101 2.21 -4.13 -4.31
C TRP A 101 3.21 -3.15 -3.69
N ASN A 102 2.93 -2.60 -2.50
CA ASN A 102 3.87 -1.75 -1.77
C ASN A 102 5.08 -2.54 -1.25
N CYS A 103 4.99 -3.86 -1.15
CA CYS A 103 6.10 -4.72 -0.77
C CYS A 103 6.85 -5.32 -1.97
N TYR A 104 6.56 -4.87 -3.20
CA TYR A 104 7.16 -5.49 -4.39
C TYR A 104 8.67 -5.24 -4.47
N PHE A 105 9.13 -3.99 -4.30
CA PHE A 105 10.55 -3.59 -4.38
C PHE A 105 11.31 -4.29 -5.53
N ALA A 106 10.78 -4.20 -6.76
CA ALA A 106 11.33 -4.90 -7.93
C ALA A 106 11.48 -6.43 -7.78
N GLY A 107 10.62 -7.07 -6.98
CA GLY A 107 10.65 -8.51 -6.68
C GLY A 107 11.55 -8.91 -5.52
N SER A 108 12.12 -7.94 -4.80
CA SER A 108 13.05 -8.16 -3.69
C SER A 108 12.40 -8.08 -2.30
N GLY A 109 11.11 -7.79 -2.20
CA GLY A 109 10.35 -7.83 -0.95
C GLY A 109 9.46 -9.07 -0.82
N LEU A 110 9.15 -9.42 0.42
CA LEU A 110 8.29 -10.54 0.81
C LEU A 110 7.27 -10.09 1.86
N ILE A 111 6.02 -10.50 1.68
CA ILE A 111 5.00 -10.35 2.71
C ILE A 111 5.19 -11.44 3.77
N ALA A 112 5.48 -11.02 5.00
CA ALA A 112 5.50 -11.87 6.17
C ALA A 112 4.15 -11.82 6.90
N VAL A 113 3.67 -12.98 7.33
CA VAL A 113 2.44 -13.15 8.14
C VAL A 113 2.73 -13.42 9.61
N SER A 114 4.01 -13.55 9.94
CA SER A 114 4.52 -13.69 11.30
C SER A 114 5.31 -12.45 11.65
N ASP A 115 5.13 -11.94 12.86
CA ASP A 115 5.81 -10.73 13.33
C ASP A 115 7.34 -10.93 13.30
N PRO A 116 8.08 -10.20 12.46
CA PRO A 116 9.54 -10.32 12.37
C PRO A 116 10.26 -9.48 13.42
N SER A 117 9.55 -8.83 14.35
CA SER A 117 10.13 -8.02 15.43
C SER A 117 11.08 -8.82 16.30
N TYR A 118 12.17 -8.19 16.73
CA TYR A 118 13.18 -8.79 17.59
C TYR A 118 13.71 -7.74 18.57
N ASP A 119 14.11 -8.15 19.77
CA ASP A 119 14.59 -7.27 20.85
C ASP A 119 13.74 -5.98 20.98
N ASN A 120 14.40 -4.82 20.81
CA ASN A 120 13.82 -3.48 20.84
C ASN A 120 13.35 -2.99 19.46
N CYS A 121 13.63 -3.76 18.39
CA CYS A 121 13.20 -3.45 17.04
C CYS A 121 11.80 -3.98 16.77
N LYS A 122 10.81 -3.09 16.75
CA LYS A 122 9.41 -3.44 16.47
C LYS A 122 9.02 -3.07 15.04
N TYR A 123 8.55 -4.06 14.30
CA TYR A 123 7.95 -3.90 12.99
C TYR A 123 6.49 -3.50 13.22
N ALA A 124 6.23 -2.19 13.18
CA ALA A 124 4.89 -1.63 13.38
C ALA A 124 4.05 -1.75 12.11
#